data_AF-A0A6S7J168-F1
#
_entry.id   AF-A0A6S7J168-F1
#
_cell.length_a   1.000
_cell.length_b   1.000
_cell.length_c   1.000
_cell.angle_alpha   90.00
_cell.angle_beta   90.00
_cell.angle_gamma   90.00
#
_symmetry.space_group_name_H-M   'P 1'
#
loop_
_entity.id
_entity.type
_entity.pdbx_description
1 polymer ?
#
loop_
_entity_poly.entity_id
_entity_poly.type
_entity_poly.pdbx_seq_one_letter_code
_entity_poly.pdbx_strand_id
1 'polypeptide(L)'
;MDKKTRKILTIYKCIHPRDDFDRLYWKRVEGGRGLKSVEDVVEIEKCSLGYYLTKTDEEFLQEVKIENIFKEVEDPKNRKKTIINRRKESFLEKKIHPVFWKGKKEIRDRAATGQCLKKGTLNDETEGMILPAQNQALRTKWMRHHIDKDFEISPTCRICGLANETISHIVSESHLLAQKDYKNVRHDKIATAIHRDLCKKYVFEYAEKCCNHHIDKESRVLENDEVNILWDFTIQTEKKLDYNKSDLVILT
;
A
#
# COMPACT_ATOMS: atom_id res chain seq x y z
N MET A 1 -0.34 20.33 -18.48
CA MET A 1 -0.62 18.97 -19.01
C MET A 1 -1.12 18.02 -17.92
N ASP A 2 -0.63 18.14 -16.68
CA ASP A 2 -0.96 17.22 -15.58
C ASP A 2 -2.46 17.03 -15.30
N LYS A 3 -3.28 18.07 -15.47
CA LYS A 3 -4.76 17.96 -15.37
C LYS A 3 -5.33 16.96 -16.38
N LYS A 4 -4.84 16.98 -17.63
CA LYS A 4 -5.28 16.04 -18.69
C LYS A 4 -4.81 14.62 -18.38
N THR A 5 -3.55 14.47 -17.95
CA THR A 5 -3.00 13.17 -17.52
C THR A 5 -3.81 12.55 -16.39
N ARG A 6 -4.13 13.33 -15.35
CA ARG A 6 -4.98 12.86 -14.24
C ARG A 6 -6.36 12.45 -14.72
N LYS A 7 -7.00 13.23 -15.60
CA LYS A 7 -8.30 12.87 -16.18
C LYS A 7 -8.25 11.52 -16.92
N ILE A 8 -7.22 11.29 -17.71
CA ILE A 8 -7.00 10.02 -18.42
C ILE A 8 -6.83 8.88 -17.40
N LEU A 9 -5.96 9.04 -16.41
CA LEU A 9 -5.76 8.04 -15.36
C LEU A 9 -7.05 7.72 -14.58
N THR A 10 -7.93 8.70 -14.37
CA THR A 10 -9.24 8.48 -13.76
C THR A 10 -10.17 7.68 -14.67
N ILE A 11 -10.21 7.99 -15.97
CA ILE A 11 -11.04 7.27 -16.96
C ILE A 11 -10.65 5.79 -17.02
N TYR A 12 -9.36 5.49 -17.00
CA TYR A 12 -8.82 4.13 -17.02
C TYR A 12 -8.71 3.48 -15.63
N LYS A 13 -9.39 4.03 -14.60
CA LYS A 13 -9.44 3.49 -13.23
C LYS A 13 -8.06 3.34 -12.54
N CYS A 14 -7.02 3.97 -13.08
CA CYS A 14 -5.69 3.95 -12.47
C CYS A 14 -5.63 4.84 -11.21
N ILE A 15 -6.47 5.87 -11.10
CA ILE A 15 -6.58 6.73 -9.91
C ILE A 15 -8.04 6.98 -9.54
N HIS A 16 -8.31 7.11 -8.25
CA HIS A 16 -9.65 7.46 -7.76
C HIS A 16 -9.86 8.99 -7.78
N PRO A 17 -11.04 9.49 -8.18
CA PRO A 17 -11.29 10.93 -8.35
C PRO A 17 -11.10 11.77 -7.08
N ARG A 18 -11.35 11.19 -5.90
CA ARG A 18 -11.22 11.86 -4.59
C ARG A 18 -9.87 11.59 -3.91
N ASP A 19 -8.97 10.91 -4.59
CA ASP A 19 -7.66 10.59 -4.03
C ASP A 19 -6.72 11.82 -4.05
N ASP A 20 -5.69 11.75 -3.22
CA ASP A 20 -4.64 12.75 -3.22
C ASP A 20 -3.74 12.64 -4.46
N PHE A 21 -3.54 13.76 -5.15
CA PHE A 21 -2.69 13.80 -6.34
C PHE A 21 -1.20 14.00 -6.06
N ASP A 22 -0.79 14.45 -4.88
CA ASP A 22 0.63 14.62 -4.56
C ASP A 22 1.35 13.28 -4.50
N ARG A 23 0.66 12.26 -3.99
CA ARG A 23 1.16 10.88 -3.93
C ARG A 23 1.40 10.25 -5.31
N LEU A 24 0.80 10.80 -6.37
CA LEU A 24 1.06 10.40 -7.75
C LEU A 24 2.53 10.57 -8.13
N TYR A 25 3.15 11.64 -7.61
CA TYR A 25 4.50 12.08 -7.95
C TYR A 25 5.57 11.63 -6.95
N TRP A 26 5.15 10.97 -5.86
CA TRP A 26 6.09 10.39 -4.90
C TRP A 26 6.79 9.17 -5.48
N LYS A 27 7.98 8.85 -4.97
CA LYS A 27 8.69 7.63 -5.35
C LYS A 27 7.89 6.39 -4.94
N ARG A 28 7.90 5.34 -5.77
CA ARG A 28 7.23 4.06 -5.46
C ARG A 28 7.71 3.43 -4.16
N VAL A 29 9.01 3.53 -3.88
CA VAL A 29 9.62 3.04 -2.62
C VAL A 29 9.10 3.75 -1.37
N GLU A 30 8.55 4.95 -1.51
CA GLU A 30 7.95 5.73 -0.42
C GLU A 30 6.42 5.62 -0.40
N GLY A 31 5.85 4.69 -1.17
CA GLY A 31 4.41 4.50 -1.29
C GLY A 31 3.74 5.37 -2.37
N GLY A 32 4.49 6.06 -3.22
CA GLY A 32 3.95 6.82 -4.36
C GLY A 32 3.72 6.00 -5.63
N ARG A 33 3.32 6.66 -6.72
CA ARG A 33 3.21 6.02 -8.05
C ARG A 33 4.41 6.24 -8.96
N GLY A 34 5.28 7.19 -8.64
CA GLY A 34 6.52 7.45 -9.35
C GLY A 34 6.36 8.24 -10.65
N LEU A 35 5.21 8.87 -10.90
CA LEU A 35 5.05 9.74 -12.06
C LEU A 35 5.83 11.05 -11.86
N LYS A 36 6.14 11.71 -12.98
CA LYS A 36 6.74 13.04 -12.96
C LYS A 36 5.66 14.08 -13.23
N SER A 37 5.59 15.09 -12.37
CA SER A 37 4.78 16.29 -12.61
C SER A 37 5.46 17.10 -13.70
N VAL A 38 4.72 17.46 -14.76
CA VAL A 38 5.26 18.29 -15.84
C VAL A 38 5.61 19.68 -15.30
N GLU A 39 4.79 20.21 -14.39
CA GLU A 39 5.08 21.46 -13.68
C GLU A 39 6.41 21.40 -12.92
N ASP A 40 6.64 20.33 -12.17
CA ASP A 40 7.88 20.17 -11.37
C ASP A 40 9.10 20.02 -12.28
N VAL A 41 8.95 19.30 -13.41
CA VAL A 41 10.03 19.16 -14.40
C VAL A 41 10.38 20.51 -14.98
N VAL A 42 9.41 21.27 -15.48
CA VAL A 42 9.65 22.60 -16.07
C VAL A 42 10.29 23.55 -15.06
N GLU A 43 9.84 23.52 -13.81
CA GLU A 43 10.40 24.33 -12.73
C GLU A 43 11.87 23.97 -12.45
N ILE A 44 12.19 22.67 -12.35
CA ILE A 44 13.56 22.18 -12.14
C ILE A 44 14.46 22.50 -13.34
N GLU A 45 13.97 22.36 -14.58
CA GLU A 45 14.75 22.68 -15.78
C GLU A 45 15.04 24.18 -15.89
N LYS A 46 14.09 25.05 -15.51
CA LYS A 46 14.34 26.50 -15.42
C LYS A 46 15.44 26.82 -14.41
N CYS A 47 15.40 26.21 -13.22
CA CYS A 47 16.47 26.35 -12.24
C CYS A 47 17.80 25.80 -12.76
N SER A 48 17.78 24.69 -13.50
CA SER A 48 18.98 24.08 -14.09
C SER A 48 19.64 24.98 -15.10
N LEU A 49 18.86 25.63 -15.96
CA LEU A 49 19.37 26.58 -16.93
C LEU A 49 19.92 27.84 -16.25
N GLY A 50 19.19 28.41 -15.28
CA GLY A 50 19.68 29.54 -14.49
C GLY A 50 20.97 29.23 -13.73
N TYR A 51 21.07 28.03 -13.15
CA TYR A 51 22.27 27.55 -12.44
C TYR A 51 23.44 27.25 -13.38
N TYR A 52 23.17 26.83 -14.61
CA TYR A 52 24.20 26.65 -15.63
C TYR A 52 24.77 28.00 -16.10
N LEU A 53 23.91 28.99 -16.34
CA LEU A 53 24.31 30.34 -16.75
C LEU A 53 25.19 31.05 -15.69
N THR A 54 25.07 30.69 -14.41
CA THR A 54 25.97 31.26 -13.38
C THR A 54 27.35 30.63 -13.36
N LYS A 55 27.51 29.44 -13.95
CA LYS A 55 28.77 28.67 -13.99
C LYS A 55 29.48 28.68 -15.32
N THR A 56 28.80 29.10 -16.39
CA THR A 56 29.38 29.09 -17.72
C THR A 56 30.32 30.27 -17.93
N ASP A 57 31.43 30.01 -18.59
CA ASP A 57 32.40 31.02 -19.03
C ASP A 57 32.21 31.40 -20.50
N GLU A 58 31.19 30.85 -21.18
CA GLU A 58 30.92 31.12 -22.59
C GLU A 58 30.38 32.54 -22.80
N GLU A 59 31.06 33.31 -23.64
CA GLU A 59 30.81 34.74 -23.91
C GLU A 59 29.35 35.04 -24.29
N PHE A 60 28.80 34.31 -25.27
CA PHE A 60 27.41 34.50 -25.72
C PHE A 60 26.38 34.20 -24.63
N LEU A 61 26.66 33.26 -23.72
CA LEU A 61 25.76 32.91 -22.63
C LEU A 61 25.84 33.91 -21.48
N GLN A 62 26.94 34.66 -21.35
CA GLN A 62 27.03 35.76 -20.40
C GLN A 62 26.12 36.93 -20.77
N GLU A 63 25.91 37.22 -22.06
CA GLU A 63 24.91 38.21 -22.47
C GLU A 63 23.49 37.81 -22.02
N VAL A 64 23.14 36.53 -22.16
CA VAL A 64 21.84 36.01 -21.70
C VAL A 64 21.66 36.14 -20.18
N LYS A 65 22.76 36.11 -19.42
CA LYS A 65 22.75 36.34 -17.97
C LYS A 65 22.41 37.79 -17.63
N ILE A 66 22.88 38.76 -18.44
CA ILE A 66 22.59 40.20 -18.26
C ILE A 66 21.10 40.49 -18.43
N GLU A 67 20.44 39.80 -19.36
CA GLU A 67 18.98 39.88 -19.59
C GLU A 67 18.14 39.39 -18.39
N ASN A 68 18.77 38.79 -17.37
CA ASN A 68 18.18 38.41 -16.08
C ASN A 68 16.83 37.67 -16.19
N ILE A 69 16.74 36.78 -17.19
CA ILE A 69 15.52 36.01 -17.50
C ILE A 69 15.16 35.06 -16.34
N PHE A 70 16.17 34.57 -15.60
CA PHE A 70 16.02 33.64 -14.49
C PHE A 70 16.21 34.34 -13.14
N LYS A 71 15.10 34.64 -12.46
CA LYS A 71 15.06 35.45 -11.23
C LYS A 71 15.60 34.77 -9.97
N GLU A 72 15.54 33.44 -9.91
CA GLU A 72 16.00 32.64 -8.77
C GLU A 72 16.98 31.58 -9.26
N VAL A 73 18.24 31.67 -8.83
CA VAL A 73 19.27 30.69 -9.15
C VAL A 73 19.60 29.87 -7.92
N GLU A 74 18.99 28.69 -7.83
CA GLU A 74 19.24 27.67 -6.80
C GLU A 74 19.90 26.45 -7.46
N ASP A 75 20.69 25.67 -6.71
CA ASP A 75 21.10 24.33 -7.16
C ASP A 75 19.84 23.49 -7.48
N PRO A 76 19.69 22.97 -8.72
CA PRO A 76 18.55 22.15 -9.12
C PRO A 76 18.30 20.95 -8.21
N LYS A 77 19.36 20.39 -7.60
CA LYS A 77 19.24 19.29 -6.64
C LYS A 77 18.52 19.72 -5.37
N ASN A 78 18.79 20.93 -4.90
CA ASN A 78 18.11 21.50 -3.74
C ASN A 78 16.66 21.83 -4.10
N ARG A 79 16.42 22.45 -5.27
CA ARG A 79 15.05 22.77 -5.70
C ARG A 79 14.18 21.52 -5.78
N LYS A 80 14.72 20.44 -6.35
CA LYS A 80 14.05 19.14 -6.44
C LYS A 80 13.71 18.56 -5.06
N LYS A 81 14.62 18.67 -4.07
CA LYS A 81 14.34 18.24 -2.69
C LYS A 81 13.22 19.07 -2.07
N THR A 82 13.26 20.39 -2.25
CA THR A 82 12.24 21.33 -1.74
C THR A 82 10.86 21.01 -2.29
N ILE A 83 10.73 20.77 -3.61
CA ILE A 83 9.45 20.39 -4.24
C ILE A 83 8.92 19.06 -3.67
N ILE A 84 9.79 18.05 -3.53
CA ILE A 84 9.40 16.75 -2.96
C ILE A 84 8.92 16.89 -1.51
N ASN A 85 9.64 17.68 -0.70
CA ASN A 85 9.27 17.91 0.70
C ASN A 85 7.95 18.67 0.81
N ARG A 86 7.77 19.74 0.02
CA ARG A 86 6.53 20.51 -0.05
C ARG A 86 5.32 19.63 -0.35
N ARG A 87 5.43 18.71 -1.32
CA ARG A 87 4.35 17.75 -1.64
C ARG A 87 4.08 16.78 -0.48
N LYS A 88 5.13 16.32 0.21
CA LYS A 88 4.99 15.45 1.38
C LYS A 88 4.30 16.14 2.54
N GLU A 89 4.72 17.37 2.84
CA GLU A 89 4.13 18.20 3.88
C GLU A 89 2.66 18.50 3.57
N SER A 90 2.36 18.96 2.35
CA SER A 90 0.98 19.23 1.92
C SER A 90 0.06 18.01 2.09
N PHE A 91 0.54 16.80 1.80
CA PHE A 91 -0.21 15.57 2.04
C PHE A 91 -0.38 15.28 3.54
N LEU A 92 0.70 15.39 4.32
CA LEU A 92 0.72 15.08 5.75
C LEU A 92 -0.07 16.09 6.59
N GLU A 93 -0.22 17.32 6.13
CA GLU A 93 -1.04 18.35 6.79
C GLU A 93 -2.54 18.09 6.65
N LYS A 94 -2.95 17.27 5.67
CA LYS A 94 -4.37 16.92 5.51
C LYS A 94 -4.88 16.17 6.74
N LYS A 95 -6.16 16.35 7.03
CA LYS A 95 -6.80 15.76 8.21
C LYS A 95 -7.00 14.24 8.07
N ILE A 96 -7.35 13.77 6.88
CA ILE A 96 -7.89 12.41 6.65
C ILE A 96 -6.94 11.54 5.83
N HIS A 97 -6.47 12.05 4.69
CA HIS A 97 -5.61 11.29 3.78
C HIS A 97 -4.36 10.66 4.42
N PRO A 98 -3.65 11.33 5.35
CA PRO A 98 -2.45 10.77 5.92
C PRO A 98 -2.73 9.88 7.14
N VAL A 99 -3.97 9.55 7.51
CA VAL A 99 -4.27 8.73 8.70
C VAL A 99 -3.49 7.40 8.69
N PHE A 100 -3.47 6.70 7.55
CA PHE A 100 -2.65 5.49 7.38
C PHE A 100 -1.16 5.76 7.60
N TRP A 101 -0.66 6.90 7.12
CA TRP A 101 0.74 7.31 7.20
C TRP A 101 1.15 7.90 8.56
N LYS A 102 0.19 8.42 9.33
CA LYS A 102 0.37 8.93 10.71
C LYS A 102 0.23 7.84 11.77
N GLY A 103 -0.30 6.66 11.41
CA GLY A 103 -0.38 5.50 12.31
C GLY A 103 0.96 5.11 12.93
N LYS A 104 0.92 4.32 14.02
CA LYS A 104 2.09 3.95 14.85
C LYS A 104 3.24 3.42 13.99
N LYS A 105 4.40 4.10 14.08
CA LYS A 105 5.61 3.78 13.30
C LYS A 105 6.15 2.38 13.62
N GLU A 106 5.94 1.89 14.85
CA GLU A 106 6.41 0.59 15.35
C GLU A 106 5.85 -0.61 14.57
N ILE A 107 4.66 -0.47 13.98
CA ILE A 107 3.99 -1.54 13.24
C ILE A 107 4.32 -1.46 11.73
N ARG A 108 4.84 -0.33 11.25
CA ARG A 108 4.94 -0.04 9.81
C ARG A 108 6.37 0.10 9.33
N ASP A 109 6.88 -0.96 8.71
CA ASP A 109 8.04 -0.86 7.82
C ASP A 109 7.64 -0.11 6.53
N ARG A 110 8.14 1.13 6.38
CA ARG A 110 7.86 1.96 5.20
C ARG A 110 8.42 1.35 3.92
N ALA A 111 9.59 0.72 3.99
CA ALA A 111 10.24 0.14 2.81
C ALA A 111 9.47 -1.11 2.36
N ALA A 112 9.05 -1.97 3.29
CA ALA A 112 8.19 -3.11 2.98
C ALA A 112 6.81 -2.68 2.48
N THR A 113 6.21 -1.63 3.07
CA THR A 113 4.89 -1.11 2.65
C THR A 113 4.89 -0.66 1.18
N GLY A 114 5.97 -0.01 0.72
CA GLY A 114 6.12 0.41 -0.68
C GLY A 114 6.55 -0.71 -1.63
N GLN A 115 6.88 -1.91 -1.12
CA GLN A 115 7.47 -2.97 -1.93
C GLN A 115 6.49 -3.53 -2.96
N CYS A 116 5.18 -3.56 -2.64
CA CYS A 116 4.15 -3.98 -3.59
C CYS A 116 4.07 -3.05 -4.82
N LEU A 117 4.33 -1.76 -4.64
CA LEU A 117 4.39 -0.78 -5.73
C LEU A 117 5.72 -0.85 -6.48
N LYS A 118 6.81 -1.25 -5.82
CA LYS A 118 8.14 -1.38 -6.47
C LYS A 118 8.25 -2.65 -7.32
N LYS A 119 7.71 -3.77 -6.85
CA LYS A 119 7.83 -5.09 -7.51
C LYS A 119 7.13 -5.16 -8.87
N GLY A 120 6.21 -4.23 -9.16
CA GLY A 120 5.52 -4.15 -10.45
C GLY A 120 4.55 -5.30 -10.72
N THR A 121 4.19 -6.07 -9.69
CA THR A 121 3.29 -7.23 -9.80
C THR A 121 1.81 -6.83 -9.78
N LEU A 122 1.51 -5.58 -9.45
CA LEU A 122 0.15 -5.04 -9.42
C LEU A 122 -0.14 -4.35 -10.74
N ASN A 123 -1.31 -4.61 -11.31
CA ASN A 123 -1.80 -3.82 -12.44
C ASN A 123 -2.27 -2.43 -11.95
N ASP A 124 -2.36 -1.49 -12.89
CA ASP A 124 -2.66 -0.09 -12.58
C ASP A 124 -4.02 0.10 -11.90
N GLU A 125 -5.03 -0.71 -12.28
CA GLU A 125 -6.36 -0.69 -11.67
C GLU A 125 -6.33 -1.15 -10.21
N THR A 126 -5.58 -2.20 -9.89
CA THR A 126 -5.44 -2.72 -8.52
C THR A 126 -4.75 -1.68 -7.65
N GLU A 127 -3.70 -1.03 -8.14
CA GLU A 127 -3.13 0.13 -7.45
C GLU A 127 -4.16 1.25 -7.30
N GLY A 128 -4.96 1.48 -8.34
CA GLY A 128 -6.15 2.35 -8.38
C GLY A 128 -7.19 2.08 -7.30
N MET A 129 -7.22 0.87 -6.73
CA MET A 129 -8.10 0.53 -5.59
C MET A 129 -7.37 0.61 -4.24
N ILE A 130 -6.12 0.16 -4.18
CA ILE A 130 -5.35 0.07 -2.93
C ILE A 130 -4.94 1.46 -2.41
N LEU A 131 -4.39 2.34 -3.26
CA LEU A 131 -3.90 3.64 -2.80
C LEU A 131 -5.02 4.54 -2.23
N PRO A 132 -6.20 4.64 -2.86
CA PRO A 132 -7.32 5.40 -2.29
C PRO A 132 -7.81 4.82 -0.96
N ALA A 133 -7.72 3.50 -0.77
CA ALA A 133 -8.03 2.89 0.52
C ALA A 133 -7.05 3.34 1.61
N GLN A 134 -5.74 3.31 1.32
CA GLN A 134 -4.72 3.83 2.24
C GLN A 134 -4.90 5.33 2.51
N ASN A 135 -5.31 6.08 1.50
CA ASN A 135 -5.53 7.53 1.59
C ASN A 135 -6.92 7.91 2.10
N GLN A 136 -7.71 6.97 2.65
CA GLN A 136 -9.06 7.25 3.18
C GLN A 136 -9.99 7.98 2.18
N ALA A 137 -9.78 7.75 0.88
CA ALA A 137 -10.50 8.42 -0.20
C ALA A 137 -11.74 7.63 -0.67
N LEU A 138 -11.91 6.38 -0.22
CA LEU A 138 -13.11 5.60 -0.50
C LEU A 138 -14.30 6.16 0.26
N ARG A 139 -15.47 6.11 -0.37
CA ARG A 139 -16.71 6.68 0.17
C ARG A 139 -17.40 5.74 1.17
N THR A 140 -16.82 5.62 2.36
CA THR A 140 -17.42 4.88 3.47
C THR A 140 -18.57 5.66 4.12
N LYS A 141 -19.45 4.99 4.88
CA LYS A 141 -20.52 5.66 5.63
C LYS A 141 -19.99 6.66 6.67
N TRP A 142 -18.85 6.36 7.29
CA TRP A 142 -18.17 7.32 8.16
C TRP A 142 -17.77 8.60 7.40
N MET A 143 -17.20 8.46 6.20
CA MET A 143 -16.88 9.61 5.34
C MET A 143 -18.13 10.39 4.95
N ARG A 144 -19.21 9.70 4.59
CA ARG A 144 -20.48 10.37 4.23
C ARG A 144 -21.05 11.18 5.40
N HIS A 145 -21.12 10.57 6.57
CA HIS A 145 -21.69 11.20 7.75
C HIS A 145 -20.85 12.39 8.24
N HIS A 146 -19.54 12.22 8.40
CA HIS A 146 -18.68 13.24 9.02
C HIS A 146 -18.09 14.26 8.03
N ILE A 147 -17.89 13.88 6.76
CA ILE A 147 -17.21 14.72 5.76
C ILE A 147 -18.20 15.28 4.74
N ASP A 148 -19.01 14.41 4.12
CA ASP A 148 -20.07 14.86 3.19
C ASP A 148 -21.23 15.54 3.96
N LYS A 149 -21.27 15.45 5.31
CA LYS A 149 -22.32 15.96 6.22
C LYS A 149 -23.72 15.41 5.88
N ASP A 150 -23.75 14.18 5.39
CA ASP A 150 -24.95 13.42 5.07
C ASP A 150 -25.50 12.79 6.36
N PHE A 151 -26.20 13.59 7.17
CA PHE A 151 -26.65 13.20 8.50
C PHE A 151 -27.82 12.20 8.50
N GLU A 152 -28.49 12.01 7.36
CA GLU A 152 -29.50 10.96 7.19
C GLU A 152 -28.90 9.56 7.31
N ILE A 153 -27.58 9.45 7.10
CA ILE A 153 -26.88 8.18 7.09
C ILE A 153 -26.11 8.00 8.38
N SER A 154 -26.45 6.94 9.09
CA SER A 154 -25.66 6.48 10.23
C SER A 154 -24.22 6.11 9.79
N PRO A 155 -23.19 6.52 10.55
CA PRO A 155 -21.80 6.17 10.26
C PRO A 155 -21.51 4.68 10.45
N THR A 156 -22.45 3.91 11.01
CA THR A 156 -22.31 2.48 11.30
C THR A 156 -22.10 1.64 10.04
N CYS A 157 -21.20 0.66 10.15
CA CYS A 157 -20.84 -0.31 9.13
C CYS A 157 -22.05 -0.97 8.47
N ARG A 158 -22.14 -0.88 7.14
CA ARG A 158 -23.20 -1.50 6.34
C ARG A 158 -23.18 -3.03 6.36
N ILE A 159 -22.06 -3.63 6.78
CA ILE A 159 -21.86 -5.07 6.79
C ILE A 159 -22.21 -5.63 8.16
N CYS A 160 -21.54 -5.13 9.21
CA CYS A 160 -21.66 -5.70 10.55
C CYS A 160 -22.63 -4.97 11.48
N GLY A 161 -22.98 -3.71 11.22
CA GLY A 161 -23.90 -2.96 12.06
C GLY A 161 -23.39 -2.56 13.46
N LEU A 162 -22.14 -2.87 13.84
CA LEU A 162 -21.66 -2.69 15.22
C LEU A 162 -20.72 -1.49 15.43
N ALA A 163 -19.91 -1.15 14.45
CA ALA A 163 -18.87 -0.11 14.56
C ALA A 163 -18.95 0.88 13.40
N ASN A 164 -18.24 2.01 13.52
CA ASN A 164 -18.14 3.00 12.44
C ASN A 164 -17.51 2.39 11.18
N GLU A 165 -18.10 2.69 10.03
CA GLU A 165 -17.62 2.23 8.73
C GLU A 165 -16.40 3.03 8.29
N THR A 166 -15.24 2.71 8.82
CA THR A 166 -13.94 3.21 8.33
C THR A 166 -13.30 2.20 7.40
N ILE A 167 -12.28 2.62 6.63
CA ILE A 167 -11.53 1.67 5.80
C ILE A 167 -10.79 0.64 6.65
N SER A 168 -10.21 1.06 7.80
CA SER A 168 -9.59 0.13 8.76
C SER A 168 -10.59 -0.91 9.23
N HIS A 169 -11.80 -0.46 9.56
CA HIS A 169 -12.86 -1.36 9.98
C HIS A 169 -13.20 -2.38 8.90
N ILE A 170 -13.48 -1.95 7.67
CA ILE A 170 -13.83 -2.86 6.57
C ILE A 170 -12.71 -3.86 6.28
N VAL A 171 -11.45 -3.40 6.23
CA VAL A 171 -10.31 -4.22 5.78
C VAL A 171 -9.80 -5.17 6.87
N SER A 172 -9.95 -4.81 8.14
CA SER A 172 -9.24 -5.50 9.24
C SER A 172 -10.08 -5.80 10.48
N GLU A 173 -11.15 -5.07 10.79
CA GLU A 173 -11.83 -5.17 12.10
C GLU A 173 -13.28 -5.68 12.00
N SER A 174 -13.86 -5.71 10.80
CA SER A 174 -15.23 -6.18 10.61
C SER A 174 -15.28 -7.68 10.81
N HIS A 175 -15.84 -8.14 11.92
CA HIS A 175 -15.89 -9.57 12.26
C HIS A 175 -16.54 -10.44 11.18
N LEU A 176 -17.55 -9.92 10.45
CA LEU A 176 -18.19 -10.67 9.36
C LEU A 176 -17.30 -10.84 8.12
N LEU A 177 -16.45 -9.85 7.81
CA LEU A 177 -15.49 -9.94 6.70
C LEU A 177 -14.22 -10.65 7.10
N ALA A 178 -13.68 -10.29 8.28
CA ALA A 178 -12.49 -10.89 8.83
C ALA A 178 -12.67 -12.41 8.94
N GLN A 179 -13.71 -12.91 9.60
CA GLN A 179 -13.84 -14.36 9.79
C GLN A 179 -13.91 -15.19 8.50
N LYS A 180 -14.48 -14.63 7.41
CA LYS A 180 -14.62 -15.35 6.13
C LYS A 180 -13.39 -15.22 5.24
N ASP A 181 -13.00 -13.99 4.92
CA ASP A 181 -11.95 -13.75 3.93
C ASP A 181 -10.56 -13.75 4.55
N TYR A 182 -10.41 -13.36 5.82
CA TYR A 182 -9.10 -13.37 6.48
C TYR A 182 -8.55 -14.78 6.62
N LYS A 183 -9.37 -15.73 7.12
CA LYS A 183 -8.94 -17.12 7.32
C LYS A 183 -8.52 -17.74 5.99
N ASN A 184 -9.44 -17.83 5.04
CA ASN A 184 -9.19 -18.55 3.79
C ASN A 184 -8.18 -17.86 2.86
N VAL A 185 -8.13 -16.51 2.83
CA VAL A 185 -7.37 -15.77 1.82
C VAL A 185 -6.04 -15.23 2.32
N ARG A 186 -5.90 -14.91 3.62
CA ARG A 186 -4.63 -14.42 4.18
C ARG A 186 -3.95 -15.46 5.06
N HIS A 187 -4.69 -15.98 6.04
CA HIS A 187 -4.13 -16.83 7.07
C HIS A 187 -3.71 -18.19 6.50
N ASP A 188 -4.68 -18.90 5.92
CA ASP A 188 -4.49 -20.26 5.42
C ASP A 188 -3.52 -20.28 4.23
N LYS A 189 -3.45 -19.21 3.41
CA LYS A 189 -2.45 -19.14 2.32
C LYS A 189 -1.01 -19.12 2.84
N ILE A 190 -0.74 -18.38 3.91
CA ILE A 190 0.60 -18.34 4.52
C ILE A 190 0.89 -19.68 5.16
N ALA A 191 -0.05 -20.20 5.95
CA ALA A 191 0.11 -21.50 6.58
C ALA A 191 0.29 -22.61 5.52
N THR A 192 -0.38 -22.55 4.36
CA THR A 192 -0.25 -23.51 3.26
C THR A 192 1.16 -23.47 2.67
N ALA A 193 1.77 -22.29 2.55
CA ALA A 193 3.15 -22.16 2.11
C ALA A 193 4.13 -22.80 3.11
N ILE A 194 3.90 -22.59 4.42
CA ILE A 194 4.70 -23.23 5.49
C ILE A 194 4.52 -24.75 5.45
N HIS A 195 3.29 -25.23 5.34
CA HIS A 195 2.96 -26.65 5.23
C HIS A 195 3.70 -27.29 4.04
N ARG A 196 3.67 -26.66 2.87
CA ARG A 196 4.42 -27.11 1.69
C ARG A 196 5.93 -27.23 1.96
N ASP A 197 6.52 -26.22 2.61
CA ASP A 197 7.95 -26.22 2.91
C ASP A 197 8.32 -27.33 3.91
N LEU A 198 7.43 -27.65 4.86
CA LEU A 198 7.58 -28.80 5.76
C LEU A 198 7.43 -30.13 5.03
N CYS A 199 6.45 -30.24 4.13
CA CYS A 199 6.30 -31.43 3.28
C CYS A 199 7.58 -31.71 2.49
N LYS A 200 8.16 -30.66 1.91
CA LYS A 200 9.44 -30.77 1.20
C LYS A 200 10.59 -31.19 2.13
N LYS A 201 10.62 -30.69 3.37
CA LYS A 201 11.68 -31.01 4.35
C LYS A 201 11.62 -32.48 4.79
N TYR A 202 10.42 -32.99 5.05
CA TYR A 202 10.20 -34.35 5.58
C TYR A 202 9.78 -35.36 4.50
N VAL A 203 10.02 -35.03 3.22
CA VAL A 203 9.83 -35.93 2.06
C VAL A 203 8.38 -36.43 1.90
N PHE A 204 7.40 -35.58 2.23
CA PHE A 204 6.00 -35.81 1.87
C PHE A 204 5.69 -35.28 0.46
N GLU A 205 4.53 -35.66 -0.08
CA GLU A 205 4.06 -35.11 -1.36
C GLU A 205 3.83 -33.59 -1.27
N TYR A 206 4.34 -32.85 -2.26
CA TYR A 206 4.19 -31.39 -2.32
C TYR A 206 4.12 -30.89 -3.75
N ALA A 207 3.41 -29.78 -3.95
CA ALA A 207 3.39 -29.09 -5.25
C ALA A 207 4.64 -28.22 -5.41
N GLU A 208 5.33 -28.26 -6.55
CA GLU A 208 6.52 -27.44 -6.78
C GLU A 208 6.20 -25.93 -6.68
N LYS A 209 5.02 -25.51 -7.15
CA LYS A 209 4.52 -24.14 -6.99
C LYS A 209 3.61 -24.05 -5.77
N CYS A 210 3.90 -23.12 -4.87
CA CYS A 210 3.10 -22.83 -3.68
C CYS A 210 1.62 -22.57 -4.00
N CYS A 211 1.29 -21.88 -5.10
CA CYS A 211 -0.09 -21.58 -5.47
C CYS A 211 -0.93 -22.81 -5.84
N ASN A 212 -0.29 -23.94 -6.12
CA ASN A 212 -0.94 -25.20 -6.47
C ASN A 212 -0.94 -26.19 -5.30
N HIS A 213 -0.33 -25.83 -4.16
CA HIS A 213 -0.35 -26.67 -2.98
C HIS A 213 -1.70 -26.52 -2.30
N HIS A 214 -2.48 -27.60 -2.28
CA HIS A 214 -3.81 -27.62 -1.69
C HIS A 214 -3.82 -28.62 -0.55
N ILE A 215 -4.48 -28.24 0.55
CA ILE A 215 -4.63 -29.09 1.71
C ILE A 215 -6.01 -29.75 1.62
N ASP A 216 -6.01 -30.98 1.13
CA ASP A 216 -7.16 -31.87 1.10
C ASP A 216 -7.29 -32.65 2.42
N LYS A 217 -8.19 -33.64 2.45
CA LYS A 217 -8.42 -34.42 3.67
C LYS A 217 -7.23 -35.30 4.05
N GLU A 218 -6.46 -35.77 3.08
CA GLU A 218 -5.35 -36.70 3.27
C GLU A 218 -4.10 -35.95 3.74
N SER A 219 -3.84 -34.78 3.14
CA SER A 219 -2.75 -33.88 3.53
C SER A 219 -3.00 -33.08 4.81
N ARG A 220 -4.14 -33.26 5.50
CA ARG A 220 -4.36 -32.66 6.84
C ARG A 220 -3.59 -33.36 7.94
N VAL A 221 -3.26 -34.64 7.74
CA VAL A 221 -2.57 -35.47 8.70
C VAL A 221 -1.52 -36.24 7.91
N LEU A 222 -0.28 -35.78 7.99
CA LEU A 222 0.86 -36.44 7.35
C LEU A 222 1.70 -37.07 8.45
N GLU A 223 1.97 -38.36 8.31
CA GLU A 223 2.70 -39.16 9.29
C GLU A 223 3.75 -40.00 8.57
N ASN A 224 4.97 -39.97 9.11
CA ASN A 224 6.06 -40.87 8.75
C ASN A 224 6.83 -41.24 10.04
N ASP A 225 7.90 -42.02 9.90
CA ASP A 225 8.67 -42.50 11.07
C ASP A 225 9.38 -41.37 11.85
N GLU A 226 9.50 -40.16 11.28
CA GLU A 226 10.21 -39.02 11.89
C GLU A 226 9.29 -37.91 12.42
N VAL A 227 8.12 -37.71 11.81
CA VAL A 227 7.28 -36.55 12.09
C VAL A 227 5.80 -36.78 11.76
N ASN A 228 4.94 -36.18 12.60
CA ASN A 228 3.52 -36.01 12.34
C ASN A 228 3.20 -34.52 12.14
N ILE A 229 2.71 -34.16 10.96
CA ILE A 229 2.26 -32.82 10.59
C ILE A 229 0.73 -32.81 10.58
N LEU A 230 0.11 -31.99 11.43
CA LEU A 230 -1.34 -31.87 11.55
C LEU A 230 -1.79 -30.46 11.19
N TRP A 231 -2.81 -30.34 10.34
CA TRP A 231 -3.39 -29.08 9.89
C TRP A 231 -4.77 -28.81 10.51
N ASP A 232 -4.99 -27.59 11.01
CA ASP A 232 -6.24 -27.12 11.65
C ASP A 232 -6.79 -28.16 12.65
N PHE A 233 -5.90 -28.66 13.51
CA PHE A 233 -6.16 -29.80 14.40
C PHE A 233 -6.43 -29.32 15.84
N THR A 234 -7.46 -29.90 16.46
CA THR A 234 -7.81 -29.61 17.85
C THR A 234 -7.02 -30.51 18.79
N ILE A 235 -6.16 -29.91 19.60
CA ILE A 235 -5.39 -30.61 20.63
C ILE A 235 -6.32 -30.84 21.83
N GLN A 236 -6.50 -32.12 22.18
CA GLN A 236 -7.23 -32.49 23.38
C GLN A 236 -6.34 -32.25 24.59
N THR A 237 -6.80 -31.41 25.51
CA THR A 237 -6.10 -31.08 26.75
C THR A 237 -6.97 -31.44 27.94
N GLU A 238 -6.36 -31.92 29.03
CA GLU A 238 -7.10 -32.30 30.24
C GLU A 238 -7.93 -31.16 30.83
N LYS A 239 -7.43 -29.92 30.72
CA LYS A 239 -8.16 -28.71 31.06
C LYS A 239 -8.78 -28.11 29.81
N LYS A 240 -10.00 -27.57 29.93
CA LYS A 240 -10.65 -26.80 28.86
C LYS A 240 -9.83 -25.54 28.59
N LEU A 241 -9.29 -25.44 27.37
CA LEU A 241 -8.65 -24.25 26.86
C LEU A 241 -9.56 -23.63 25.79
N ASP A 242 -9.74 -22.31 25.85
CA ASP A 242 -10.59 -21.59 24.88
C ASP A 242 -9.96 -21.54 23.47
N TYR A 243 -8.65 -21.78 23.36
CA TYR A 243 -7.87 -21.73 22.12
C TYR A 243 -6.98 -22.96 21.97
N ASN A 244 -7.59 -24.13 21.73
CA ASN A 244 -6.88 -25.40 21.58
C ASN A 244 -6.80 -25.93 20.13
N LYS A 245 -7.27 -25.14 19.17
CA LYS A 245 -7.20 -25.48 17.75
C LYS A 245 -6.02 -24.73 17.12
N SER A 246 -4.99 -25.47 16.76
CA SER A 246 -3.79 -24.91 16.12
C SER A 246 -3.90 -25.08 14.61
N ASP A 247 -3.50 -24.07 13.85
CA ASP A 247 -3.52 -24.12 12.38
C ASP A 247 -2.52 -25.14 11.82
N LEU A 248 -1.39 -25.31 12.51
CA LEU A 248 -0.37 -26.29 12.17
C LEU A 248 0.30 -26.83 13.43
N VAL A 249 0.42 -28.14 13.54
CA VAL A 249 1.13 -28.84 14.62
C VAL A 249 2.18 -29.74 14.01
N ILE A 250 3.37 -29.77 14.60
CA ILE A 250 4.46 -30.65 14.21
C ILE A 250 4.84 -31.45 15.46
N LEU A 251 4.79 -32.77 15.36
CA LEU A 251 5.22 -33.69 16.41
C LEU A 251 6.40 -34.47 15.85
N THR A 252 7.53 -34.46 16.53
CA THR A 252 8.79 -35.16 16.17
C THR A 252 9.19 -36.09 17.29
#